data_AF-A0A7K1D6F1-F1
#
_entry.id   AF-A0A7K1D6F1-F1
#
_cell.length_a   1.000
_cell.length_b   1.000
_cell.length_c   1.000
_cell.angle_alpha   90.00
_cell.angle_beta   90.00
_cell.angle_gamma   90.00
#
_symmetry.space_group_name_H-M   'P 1'
#
loop_
_entity.id
_entity.type
_entity.pdbx_description
1 polymer ?
#
loop_
_entity_poly.entity_id
_entity_poly.type
_entity_poly.pdbx_seq_one_letter_code
_entity_poly.pdbx_strand_id
1 'polypeptide(L)' 'MAFTWVYLDEVGKPVADLPKEAVIAEFKTRAEAEDWLTINWRVLLNGGVHQVSLWDGTELAMENMSLHPA' A
#
# COMPACT_ATOMS: atom_id res chain seq x y z
N MET A 1 -8.87 9.96 -11.59
CA MET A 1 -7.63 9.15 -11.68
C MET A 1 -6.84 9.50 -10.45
N ALA A 2 -6.78 8.53 -9.57
CA ALA A 2 -6.43 8.66 -8.17
C ALA A 2 -5.87 7.30 -7.78
N PHE A 3 -4.56 7.24 -7.63
CA PHE A 3 -3.88 6.02 -7.24
C PHE A 3 -4.04 5.83 -5.74
N THR A 4 -4.50 4.65 -5.32
CA THR A 4 -4.78 4.35 -3.91
C THR A 4 -4.14 3.03 -3.53
N TRP A 5 -3.46 3.02 -2.38
CA TRP A 5 -2.90 1.81 -1.80
C TRP A 5 -3.97 0.99 -1.09
N VAL A 6 -4.04 -0.30 -1.40
CA VAL A 6 -4.78 -1.30 -0.64
C VAL A 6 -3.77 -2.10 0.17
N TYR A 7 -3.95 -2.08 1.49
CA TYR A 7 -3.05 -2.69 2.45
C TYR A 7 -3.54 -4.07 2.87
N LEU A 8 -2.66 -5.06 2.78
CA LEU A 8 -2.98 -6.46 2.98
C LEU A 8 -2.04 -7.08 4.03
N ASP A 9 -2.57 -8.01 4.81
CA ASP A 9 -1.79 -8.80 5.77
C ASP A 9 -1.01 -9.92 5.06
N GLU A 10 -0.32 -10.77 5.83
CA GLU A 10 0.48 -11.89 5.31
C GLU A 10 -0.31 -12.88 4.46
N VAL A 11 -1.59 -13.09 4.77
CA VAL A 11 -2.46 -14.00 4.02
C VAL A 11 -3.23 -13.28 2.89
N GLY A 12 -2.92 -12.01 2.63
CA GLY A 12 -3.53 -11.23 1.55
C GLY A 12 -4.93 -10.71 1.86
N LYS A 13 -5.34 -10.60 3.13
CA LYS A 13 -6.62 -9.98 3.51
C LYS A 13 -6.43 -8.51 3.89
N PRO A 14 -7.47 -7.67 3.78
CA PRO A 14 -7.39 -6.28 4.22
C PRO A 14 -7.00 -6.19 5.69
N VAL A 15 -5.99 -5.37 5.99
CA VAL A 15 -5.60 -5.10 7.39
C VAL A 15 -6.66 -4.22 8.03
N ALA A 16 -7.25 -4.67 9.14
CA ALA A 16 -8.34 -3.98 9.82
C ALA A 16 -7.85 -2.77 10.65
N ASP A 17 -6.67 -2.87 11.25
CA ASP A 17 -6.08 -1.82 12.09
C ASP A 17 -4.83 -1.29 11.38
N LEU A 18 -5.04 -0.28 10.53
CA LEU A 18 -3.95 0.32 9.79
C LEU A 18 -3.15 1.28 10.69
N PRO A 19 -1.81 1.32 10.56
CA PRO A 19 -1.02 2.31 11.28
C PRO A 19 -1.45 3.73 10.87
N LYS A 20 -1.28 4.71 11.76
CA LYS A 20 -1.69 6.11 11.49
C LYS A 20 -1.01 6.72 10.27
N GLU A 21 0.19 6.26 9.96
CA GLU A 21 0.92 6.62 8.76
C GLU A 21 0.39 5.93 7.49
N ALA A 22 -0.51 4.94 7.56
CA ALA A 22 -1.15 4.39 6.36
C ALA A 22 -2.11 5.44 5.77
N VAL A 23 -1.67 6.05 4.68
CA VAL A 23 -2.40 7.10 4.01
C VAL A 23 -3.39 6.48 3.02
N ILE A 24 -4.68 6.52 3.36
CA ILE A 24 -5.79 6.20 2.42
C ILE A 24 -6.02 7.36 1.42
N ALA A 25 -5.01 8.17 1.14
CA ALA A 25 -5.14 9.31 0.24
C ALA A 25 -4.91 8.89 -1.21
N GLU A 26 -5.57 9.64 -2.08
CA GLU A 26 -5.49 9.51 -3.53
C GLU A 26 -4.22 10.22 -4.03
N PHE A 27 -3.27 9.46 -4.55
CA PHE A 27 -2.08 9.98 -5.21
C PHE A 27 -2.41 10.41 -6.64
N LYS A 28 -1.78 11.49 -7.12
CA LYS A 28 -2.05 11.99 -8.48
C LYS A 28 -1.39 11.15 -9.57
N THR A 29 -0.27 10.51 -9.23
CA THR A 29 0.49 9.68 -10.16
C THR A 29 0.98 8.41 -9.47
N ARG A 30 1.18 7.35 -10.26
CA ARG A 30 1.77 6.09 -9.78
C ARG A 30 3.14 6.31 -9.12
N ALA A 31 4.00 7.13 -9.74
CA ALA A 31 5.33 7.41 -9.22
C ALA A 31 5.32 8.06 -7.83
N GLU A 32 4.35 8.95 -7.57
CA GLU A 32 4.16 9.58 -6.25
C GLU A 32 3.71 8.54 -5.21
N ALA A 33 2.81 7.62 -5.59
CA ALA A 33 2.39 6.53 -4.72
C ALA A 33 3.55 5.58 -4.38
N GLU A 34 4.36 5.21 -5.39
CA GLU A 34 5.53 4.35 -5.24
C GLU A 34 6.60 5.01 -4.36
N ASP A 35 6.94 6.29 -4.61
CA ASP A 35 7.90 7.05 -3.79
C ASP A 35 7.48 7.09 -2.32
N TRP A 36 6.20 7.42 -2.07
CA TRP A 36 5.64 7.39 -0.72
C TRP A 36 5.76 6.00 -0.06
N LEU A 37 5.51 4.93 -0.81
CA LEU A 37 5.64 3.57 -0.29
C LEU A 37 7.09 3.26 0.11
N THR A 38 8.08 3.67 -0.70
CA THR A 38 9.50 3.42 -0.39
C THR A 38 9.98 4.10 0.89
N ILE A 39 9.30 5.15 1.33
CA ILE A 39 9.59 5.86 2.58
C ILE A 39 8.87 5.19 3.76
N ASN A 40 7.61 4.80 3.57
CA ASN A 40 6.72 4.37 4.67
C ASN A 40 6.61 2.86 4.85
N TRP A 41 7.17 2.03 3.96
CA TRP A 41 7.00 0.57 3.99
C TRP A 41 7.36 -0.08 5.33
N ARG A 42 8.39 0.41 6.04
CA ARG A 42 8.79 -0.14 7.34
C ARG A 42 7.74 0.08 8.42
N VAL A 43 7.12 1.26 8.42
CA VAL A 43 6.05 1.59 9.36
C VAL A 43 4.81 0.76 9.07
N LEU A 44 4.47 0.61 7.78
CA LEU A 44 3.38 -0.25 7.32
C LEU A 44 3.60 -1.70 7.77
N LEU A 45 4.81 -2.23 7.54
CA LEU A 45 5.20 -3.58 7.95
C LEU A 45 5.11 -3.77 9.46
N ASN A 46 5.64 -2.83 10.24
CA ASN A 46 5.54 -2.87 11.70
C ASN A 46 4.08 -2.74 12.20
N GLY A 47 3.21 -2.11 11.41
CA GLY A 47 1.78 -2.00 11.66
C GLY A 47 0.96 -3.20 11.19
N GLY A 48 1.59 -4.29 10.72
CA GLY A 48 0.88 -5.51 10.30
C GLY A 48 0.45 -5.53 8.83
N VAL A 49 0.95 -4.59 8.00
CA VAL A 49 0.79 -4.65 6.54
C VAL A 49 1.95 -5.42 5.95
N HIS A 50 1.69 -6.60 5.39
CA HIS A 50 2.74 -7.45 4.81
C HIS A 50 2.80 -7.28 3.29
N GLN A 51 1.70 -6.89 2.66
CA GLN A 51 1.60 -6.72 1.22
C GLN A 51 0.78 -5.49 0.87
N VAL A 52 1.01 -4.92 -0.31
CA VAL A 52 0.24 -3.79 -0.83
C VAL A 52 -0.10 -4.00 -2.29
N SER A 53 -1.26 -3.50 -2.72
CA SER A 53 -1.61 -3.39 -4.15
C SER A 53 -2.02 -1.96 -4.48
N LEU A 54 -1.74 -1.53 -5.71
CA LEU A 54 -2.06 -0.19 -6.17
C LEU A 54 -3.24 -0.23 -7.13
N TRP A 55 -4.22 0.63 -6.89
CA TRP A 55 -5.41 0.75 -7.71
C TRP A 55 -5.53 2.16 -8.28
N ASP A 56 -5.85 2.32 -9.57
CA ASP A 56 -6.30 3.59 -10.16
C ASP A 56 -7.83 3.56 -10.26
N GLY A 57 -8.50 4.12 -9.26
CA GLY A 57 -9.95 4.02 -9.12
C GLY A 57 -10.42 2.57 -8.96
N THR A 58 -10.86 1.95 -10.06
CA THR A 58 -11.35 0.55 -10.09
C THR A 58 -10.45 -0.39 -10.86
N GLU A 59 -9.35 0.09 -11.44
CA GLU A 59 -8.40 -0.73 -12.20
C GLU A 59 -7.17 -1.06 -11.33
N LEU A 60 -6.75 -2.33 -11.34
CA LEU A 60 -5.53 -2.76 -10.65
C LEU A 60 -4.31 -2.26 -11.43
N ALA A 61 -3.63 -1.25 -10.90
CA ALA A 61 -2.44 -0.65 -11.50
C ALA A 61 -1.15 -1.41 -11.15
N MET A 62 -1.13 -2.06 -9.98
CA MET A 62 -0.02 -2.90 -9.52
C MET A 62 -0.55 -4.07 -8.69
N GLU A 63 -0.13 -5.28 -9.06
CA GLU A 63 -0.41 -6.50 -8.31
C GLU A 63 0.18 -6.45 -6.89
N ASN A 64 -0.25 -7.40 -6.05
CA ASN A 64 0.16 -7.49 -4.67
C ASN A 64 1.69 -7.65 -4.57
N MET A 65 2.34 -6.64 -3.99
CA MET A 65 3.77 -6.64 -3.72
C MET A 65 4.03 -6.80 -2.22
N SER A 66 4.92 -7.72 -1.87
CA SER A 66 5.34 -7.92 -0.48
C SER A 66 6.21 -6.75 -0.01
N LEU A 67 5.97 -6.30 1.23
CA LEU A 67 6.78 -5.29 1.92
C LEU A 67 7.98 -5.91 2.67
N HIS A 68 8.12 -7.23 2.63
CA HIS A 68 9.24 -7.91 3.26
C HIS A 68 10.49 -7.72 2.40
N PRO A 69 11.62 -7.29 3.00
CA PRO A 69 12.88 -7.27 2.29
C PRO A 69 13.25 -8.70 1.88
N ALA A 70 13.73 -8.85 0.64
CA ALA A 70 14.22 -10.12 0.12
C ALA A 70 15.53 -10.56 0.78
#